data_AF-A0A2N9BLU9-F1
#
_entry.id   AF-A0A2N9BLU9-F1
#
_cell.length_a   1.000
_cell.length_b   1.000
_cell.length_c   1.000
_cell.angle_alpha   90.00
_cell.angle_beta   90.00
_cell.angle_gamma   90.00
#
_symmetry.space_group_name_H-M   'P 1'
#
loop_
_entity.id
_entity.type
_entity.pdbx_description
1 polymer ?
#
loop_
_entity_poly.entity_id
_entity_poly.type
_entity_poly.pdbx_seq_one_letter_code
_entity_poly.pdbx_strand_id
1 'polypeptide(L)'
;MTASPTGSGAIRPTALWAVSLSALGVFLCTLALCWVNAYVVNDDLPNTCGDLRRQSFPPEVACASVDGTLTGANAGWIEALFFASLVVFVLLASMLLALASVRRK
;
A
#
# COMPACT_ATOMS: atom_id res chain seq x y z
N MET A 1 -49.50 14.17 -0.64
CA MET A 1 -48.30 14.09 0.21
C MET A 1 -47.18 13.49 -0.62
N THR A 2 -46.18 14.30 -0.94
CA THR A 2 -45.04 13.98 -1.80
C THR A 2 -43.91 13.37 -0.98
N ALA A 3 -43.47 12.17 -1.33
CA ALA A 3 -42.16 11.66 -0.93
C ALA A 3 -41.50 11.03 -2.16
N SER A 4 -40.55 11.77 -2.74
CA SER A 4 -39.66 11.28 -3.80
C SER A 4 -38.49 10.55 -3.13
N PRO A 5 -38.26 9.25 -3.36
CA PRO A 5 -37.16 8.52 -2.75
C PRO A 5 -35.97 8.57 -3.70
N THR A 6 -35.25 9.68 -3.80
CA THR A 6 -34.04 9.73 -4.64
C THR A 6 -32.98 10.62 -4.01
N GLY A 7 -32.13 9.98 -3.21
CA GLY A 7 -30.94 10.60 -2.66
C GLY A 7 -29.94 9.57 -2.12
N SER A 8 -29.94 8.34 -2.65
CA SER A 8 -28.76 7.48 -2.50
C SER A 8 -27.64 8.17 -3.27
N GLY A 9 -26.73 8.82 -2.54
CA GLY A 9 -25.61 9.58 -3.09
C GLY A 9 -24.76 8.70 -4.00
N ALA A 10 -25.09 8.68 -5.29
CA ALA A 10 -24.32 7.98 -6.29
C ALA A 10 -22.94 8.63 -6.33
N ILE A 11 -21.94 7.93 -5.80
CA ILE A 11 -20.55 8.38 -5.83
C ILE A 11 -20.20 8.66 -7.28
N ARG A 12 -19.84 9.93 -7.58
CA ARG A 12 -19.50 10.33 -8.95
C ARG A 12 -18.27 9.53 -9.41
N PRO A 13 -18.26 8.98 -10.65
CA PRO A 13 -17.13 8.20 -11.15
C PRO A 13 -15.78 8.91 -11.03
N THR A 14 -15.76 10.24 -11.15
CA THR A 14 -14.58 11.08 -10.97
C THR A 14 -14.01 11.03 -9.56
N ALA A 15 -14.85 10.89 -8.53
CA ALA A 15 -14.42 10.74 -7.15
C ALA A 15 -13.76 9.37 -6.91
N LEU A 16 -14.30 8.29 -7.50
CA LEU A 16 -13.68 6.96 -7.41
C LEU A 16 -12.29 6.92 -8.05
N TRP A 17 -12.12 7.58 -9.20
CA TRP A 17 -10.80 7.75 -9.83
C TRP A 17 -9.83 8.51 -8.94
N ALA A 18 -10.27 9.63 -8.35
CA ALA A 18 -9.41 10.41 -7.46
C ALA A 18 -8.95 9.59 -6.24
N VAL A 19 -9.86 8.87 -5.58
CA VAL A 19 -9.51 8.01 -4.43
C VAL A 19 -8.60 6.86 -4.84
N SER A 20 -8.85 6.22 -5.98
CA SER A 20 -8.00 5.16 -6.51
C SER A 20 -6.58 5.66 -6.79
N LEU A 21 -6.43 6.81 -7.45
CA LEU A 21 -5.12 7.42 -7.72
C LEU A 21 -4.40 7.85 -6.44
N SER A 22 -5.13 8.39 -5.46
CA SER A 22 -4.55 8.72 -4.15
C SER A 22 -4.07 7.47 -3.42
N ALA A 23 -4.86 6.39 -3.42
CA ALA A 23 -4.46 5.12 -2.83
C ALA A 23 -3.22 4.55 -3.52
N LEU A 24 -3.15 4.60 -4.85
CA LEU A 24 -1.96 4.23 -5.61
C LEU A 24 -0.75 5.11 -5.23
N GLY A 25 -0.94 6.41 -5.09
CA GLY A 25 0.11 7.33 -4.68
C GLY A 25 0.68 6.99 -3.30
N VAL A 26 -0.19 6.73 -2.31
CA VAL A 26 0.23 6.28 -0.97
C VAL A 26 0.99 4.96 -1.04
N PHE A 27 0.50 4.01 -1.83
CA PHE A 27 1.18 2.74 -2.05
C PHE A 27 2.59 2.93 -2.64
N LEU A 28 2.72 3.76 -3.68
CA LEU A 28 4.01 4.02 -4.31
C LEU A 28 4.98 4.77 -3.39
N CYS A 29 4.49 5.74 -2.61
CA CYS A 29 5.30 6.44 -1.63
C CYS A 29 5.79 5.49 -0.52
N THR A 30 4.91 4.65 0.02
CA THR A 30 5.30 3.67 1.04
C THR A 30 6.24 2.60 0.48
N LEU A 31 6.02 2.15 -0.77
CA LEU A 31 6.94 1.27 -1.47
C LEU A 31 8.34 1.88 -1.59
N ALA A 32 8.43 3.15 -2.01
CA ALA A 32 9.69 3.85 -2.15
C ALA A 32 10.39 4.02 -0.80
N LEU A 33 9.65 4.32 0.28
CA LEU A 33 10.22 4.41 1.62
C LEU A 33 10.78 3.06 2.10
N CYS A 34 10.04 1.96 1.93
CA CYS A 34 10.53 0.60 2.25
C CYS A 34 11.79 0.27 1.43
N TRP A 35 11.81 0.63 0.15
CA TRP A 35 12.96 0.40 -0.72
C TRP A 35 14.20 1.18 -0.27
N VAL A 36 14.04 2.48 0.00
CA VAL A 36 15.13 3.34 0.50
C VAL A 36 15.64 2.83 1.85
N ASN A 37 14.75 2.45 2.76
CA ASN A 37 15.15 1.85 4.03
C ASN A 37 15.98 0.58 3.82
N ALA A 38 15.51 -0.34 2.97
CA ALA A 38 16.15 -1.63 2.73
C ALA A 38 17.50 -1.54 1.99
N TYR A 39 17.64 -0.64 1.01
CA TYR A 39 18.78 -0.64 0.07
C TYR A 39 19.68 0.59 0.14
N VAL A 40 19.26 1.64 0.83
CA VAL A 40 20.06 2.87 0.99
C VAL A 40 20.43 3.08 2.45
N VAL A 41 19.49 2.91 3.37
CA VAL A 41 19.77 3.09 4.81
C VAL A 41 20.45 1.86 5.41
N ASN A 42 20.03 0.66 5.01
CA ASN A 42 20.52 -0.62 5.53
C ASN A 42 21.43 -1.34 4.52
N ASP A 43 22.12 -0.62 3.65
CA ASP A 43 23.02 -1.19 2.63
C ASP A 43 24.20 -1.96 3.23
N ASP A 44 24.70 -1.53 4.39
CA ASP A 44 25.82 -2.13 5.12
C ASP A 44 25.43 -3.24 6.12
N LEU A 45 24.15 -3.38 6.44
CA LEU A 45 23.65 -4.45 7.33
C LEU A 45 24.09 -5.86 6.86
N PRO A 46 24.02 -6.20 5.55
CA PRO A 46 24.52 -7.46 5.01
C PRO A 46 26.00 -7.76 5.29
N ASN A 47 26.83 -6.73 5.47
CA ASN A 47 28.28 -6.89 5.65
C ASN A 47 28.66 -7.02 7.13
N THR A 48 27.77 -6.66 8.04
CA THR A 48 28.02 -6.55 9.48
C THR A 48 27.18 -7.51 10.31
N CYS A 49 26.09 -8.04 9.75
CA CYS A 49 25.15 -8.91 10.45
C CYS A 49 25.38 -10.39 10.13
N GLY A 50 25.41 -11.23 11.18
CA GLY A 50 25.50 -12.69 11.04
C GLY A 50 24.18 -13.38 10.71
N ASP A 51 23.03 -12.84 11.16
CA ASP A 51 21.69 -13.38 10.89
C ASP A 51 20.81 -12.33 10.18
N LEU A 52 20.89 -12.36 8.85
CA LEU A 52 20.22 -11.42 7.98
C LEU A 52 18.86 -11.95 7.54
N ARG A 53 17.80 -11.16 7.76
CA ARG A 53 16.46 -11.43 7.22
C ARG A 53 16.15 -10.48 6.07
N ARG A 54 15.72 -11.05 4.95
CA ARG A 54 15.31 -10.30 3.76
C ARG A 54 13.88 -10.65 3.38
N GLN A 55 13.10 -9.62 3.11
CA GLN A 55 11.75 -9.73 2.56
C GLN A 55 11.69 -8.90 1.27
N SER A 56 11.05 -9.44 0.24
CA SER A 56 10.92 -8.76 -1.05
C SER A 56 9.71 -7.83 -1.11
N PHE A 57 8.67 -8.05 -0.29
CA PHE A 57 7.42 -7.31 -0.37
C PHE A 57 6.63 -7.26 0.96
N PRO A 58 6.51 -6.07 1.59
CA PRO A 58 7.28 -4.86 1.31
C PRO A 58 8.81 -5.12 1.41
N PRO A 59 9.65 -4.44 0.62
CA PRO A 59 11.09 -4.59 0.69
C PRO A 59 11.61 -4.35 2.11
N GLU A 60 12.37 -5.29 2.65
CA GLU A 60 12.97 -5.20 3.97
C GLU A 60 14.31 -5.93 4.01
N VAL A 61 15.28 -5.31 4.67
CA VAL A 61 16.54 -5.92 5.08
C VAL A 61 16.69 -5.63 6.56
N ALA A 62 16.63 -6.67 7.38
CA ALA A 62 16.73 -6.57 8.83
C ALA A 62 17.82 -7.51 9.37
N CYS A 63 18.44 -7.10 10.47
CA CYS A 63 19.41 -7.89 11.21
C CYS A 63 18.80 -8.35 12.53
N ALA A 64 18.83 -9.65 12.80
CA ALA A 64 18.42 -10.21 14.08
C ALA A 64 19.58 -10.18 15.09
N SER A 65 19.38 -9.50 16.21
CA SER A 65 20.28 -9.56 17.36
C SER A 65 20.05 -10.84 18.17
N VAL A 66 21.05 -11.24 18.94
CA VAL A 66 20.98 -12.37 19.88
C VAL A 66 19.85 -12.19 20.90
N ASP A 67 19.55 -10.94 21.26
CA ASP A 67 18.47 -10.60 22.20
C ASP A 67 17.07 -10.61 21.54
N GLY A 68 16.98 -10.99 20.26
CA GLY A 68 15.73 -11.05 19.49
C GLY A 68 15.25 -9.72 18.93
N THR A 69 16.00 -8.62 19.12
CA THR A 69 15.69 -7.33 18.51
C THR A 69 16.03 -7.34 17.02
N LEU A 70 15.18 -6.68 16.22
CA LEU A 70 15.38 -6.51 14.77
C LEU A 70 15.84 -5.09 14.47
N THR A 71 17.02 -4.96 13.90
CA THR A 71 17.54 -3.68 13.40
C THR A 71 17.27 -3.59 11.90
N GLY A 72 16.79 -2.44 11.42
CA GLY A 72 16.52 -2.20 9.99
C GLY A 72 15.15 -2.68 9.49
N ALA A 73 14.36 -3.36 10.32
CA ALA A 73 12.99 -3.73 10.00
C ALA A 73 12.13 -2.48 9.71
N ASN A 74 11.16 -2.62 8.81
CA ASN A 74 10.24 -1.53 8.52
C ASN A 74 9.38 -1.23 9.76
N ALA A 75 9.02 0.03 9.94
CA ALA A 75 8.07 0.38 10.97
C ALA A 75 6.71 -0.25 10.65
N GLY A 76 6.10 -0.95 11.60
CA GLY A 76 4.86 -1.70 11.36
C GLY A 76 3.68 -0.84 10.85
N TRP A 77 3.65 0.46 11.17
CA TRP A 77 2.65 1.38 10.62
C TRP A 77 2.86 1.68 9.13
N ILE A 78 4.09 1.64 8.62
CA ILE A 78 4.39 1.77 7.19
C ILE A 78 3.87 0.53 6.44
N GLU A 79 4.11 -0.66 6.98
CA GLU A 79 3.61 -1.90 6.38
C GLU A 79 2.08 -1.92 6.33
N ALA A 80 1.42 -1.50 7.42
CA ALA A 80 -0.03 -1.37 7.45
C ALA A 80 -0.55 -0.42 6.37
N LEU A 81 0.07 0.76 6.20
CA LEU A 81 -0.29 1.71 5.15
C LEU A 81 -0.05 1.14 3.75
N PHE A 82 1.06 0.43 3.55
CA PHE A 82 1.43 -0.19 2.29
C PHE A 82 0.36 -1.21 1.84
N PHE A 83 0.00 -2.15 2.71
CA PHE A 83 -1.03 -3.16 2.36
C PHE A 83 -2.42 -2.54 2.25
N ALA A 84 -2.80 -1.65 3.18
CA ALA A 84 -4.13 -1.03 3.15
C ALA A 84 -4.35 -0.21 1.87
N SER A 85 -3.36 0.60 1.47
CA SER A 85 -3.44 1.40 0.26
C SER A 85 -3.50 0.55 -1.01
N LEU A 86 -2.73 -0.55 -1.07
CA LEU A 86 -2.80 -1.52 -2.18
C LEU A 86 -4.19 -2.16 -2.28
N VAL A 87 -4.74 -2.64 -1.16
CA VAL A 87 -6.07 -3.27 -1.13
C VAL A 87 -7.15 -2.29 -1.59
N VAL A 88 -7.13 -1.06 -1.07
CA VAL A 88 -8.08 -0.01 -1.47
C VAL A 88 -7.96 0.27 -2.97
N PHE A 89 -6.74 0.40 -3.50
CA PHE A 89 -6.53 0.62 -4.92
C PHE A 89 -7.13 -0.52 -5.76
N VAL A 90 -6.83 -1.79 -5.43
CA VAL A 90 -7.33 -2.96 -6.16
C VAL A 90 -8.86 -3.03 -6.15
N LEU A 91 -9.49 -2.81 -5.00
CA LEU A 91 -10.95 -2.84 -4.87
C LEU A 91 -11.61 -1.72 -5.69
N LEU A 92 -11.08 -0.50 -5.64
CA LEU A 92 -11.66 0.62 -6.38
C LEU A 92 -11.39 0.51 -7.89
N ALA A 93 -10.20 0.07 -8.29
CA ALA A 93 -9.85 -0.15 -9.69
C ALA A 93 -10.71 -1.27 -10.32
N SER A 94 -10.91 -2.37 -9.60
CA SER A 94 -11.79 -3.46 -10.08
C SER A 94 -13.25 -3.03 -10.20
N MET A 95 -13.77 -2.26 -9.24
CA MET A 95 -15.10 -1.66 -9.31
C MET A 95 -15.23 -0.73 -10.54
N LEU A 96 -14.24 0.14 -10.78
CA LEU A 96 -14.22 1.01 -11.96
C LEU A 96 -14.20 0.22 -13.27
N LEU A 97 -13.43 -0.86 -13.32
CA LEU A 97 -13.35 -1.73 -14.50
C LEU A 97 -14.68 -2.44 -14.77
N ALA A 98 -15.34 -2.94 -13.73
CA ALA A 98 -16.67 -3.55 -13.84
C ALA A 98 -17.74 -2.55 -14.30
N LEU A 99 -17.74 -1.33 -13.76
CA LEU A 99 -18.65 -0.28 -14.21
C LEU A 99 -18.40 0.11 -15.67
N ALA A 100 -17.13 0.18 -16.09
CA ALA A 100 -16.76 0.48 -17.46
C ALA A 100 -17.15 -0.63 -18.44
N SER A 101 -17.07 -1.90 -18.04
CA SER A 101 -17.45 -3.03 -18.90
C SER A 101 -18.97 -3.12 -19.11
N VAL A 102 -19.75 -2.83 -18.06
CA VAL A 102 -21.23 -2.78 -18.16
C VAL A 102 -21.68 -1.62 -19.04
N ARG A 103 -21.07 -0.43 -18.94
CA ARG A 103 -21.43 0.73 -19.77
C ARG A 103 -21.11 0.60 -21.26
N ARG A 104 -20.24 -0.33 -21.64
CA ARG A 104 -19.88 -0.59 -23.05
C ARG A 104 -20.79 -1.62 -23.72
N LYS A 105 -21.60 -2.35 -22.96
CA LYS A 105 -22.67 -3.22 -23.47
C LYS A 105 -23.95 -2.42 -23.67
#